data_AF-A0A8T0DBE5-F1
#
_entry.id   AF-A0A8T0DBE5-F1
#
_cell.length_a   1.000
_cell.length_b   1.000
_cell.length_c   1.000
_cell.angle_alpha   90.00
_cell.angle_beta   90.00
_cell.angle_gamma   90.00
#
_symmetry.space_group_name_H-M   'P 1'
#
loop_
_entity.id
_entity.type
_entity.pdbx_description
1 polymer ?
#
loop_
_entity_poly.entity_id
_entity_poly.type
_entity_poly.pdbx_seq_one_letter_code
_entity_poly.pdbx_strand_id
1 'polypeptide(L)'
;MEPSSAGDHLVRTESFGKTSKGEPVQLITINSEEIPSIGQRAYVQVCTLGAAVVTCCIPGRDTNGNLTMVDIALGYKDASSYERNPPYLGVIVGRVAGRVQNGQFKQPETGEIVHLTRNSHGAHCVHGGR
;
A
#
# COMPACT_ATOMS: atom_id res chain seq x y z
N MET A 1 27.15 -3.03 27.76
CA MET A 1 25.95 -3.87 27.57
C MET A 1 25.34 -3.40 26.26
N GLU A 2 25.59 -4.14 25.18
CA GLU A 2 24.98 -3.88 23.87
C GLU A 2 23.45 -3.97 24.02
N PRO A 3 22.65 -3.07 23.40
CA PRO A 3 21.21 -3.24 23.40
C PRO A 3 20.86 -4.54 22.67
N SER A 4 19.98 -5.35 23.27
CA SER A 4 19.58 -6.65 22.74
C SER A 4 19.07 -6.54 21.29
N SER A 5 19.53 -7.44 20.41
CA SER A 5 19.16 -7.60 18.99
C SER A 5 17.70 -8.02 18.74
N ALA A 6 16.80 -7.77 19.69
CA ALA A 6 15.40 -8.15 19.61
C ALA A 6 14.57 -7.28 18.63
N GLY A 7 15.11 -6.17 18.12
CA GLY A 7 14.40 -5.28 17.19
C GLY A 7 14.59 -5.60 15.70
N ASP A 8 15.77 -6.09 15.31
CA ASP A 8 16.16 -6.23 13.89
C ASP A 8 15.39 -7.32 13.14
N HIS A 9 14.77 -8.26 13.85
CA HIS A 9 13.96 -9.31 13.24
C HIS A 9 12.49 -8.93 13.03
N LEU A 10 12.05 -7.78 13.56
CA LEU A 10 10.67 -7.32 13.40
C LEU A 10 10.46 -6.60 12.07
N VAL A 11 11.47 -5.91 11.56
CA VAL A 11 11.37 -5.22 10.27
C VAL A 11 12.44 -5.75 9.31
N ARG A 12 12.02 -6.25 8.15
CA ARG A 12 12.92 -6.71 7.09
C ARG A 12 12.64 -5.96 5.80
N THR A 13 13.69 -5.58 5.10
CA THR A 13 13.60 -4.94 3.78
C THR A 13 14.26 -5.84 2.73
N GLU A 14 13.60 -6.00 1.59
CA GLU A 14 14.14 -6.73 0.44
C GLU A 14 13.79 -6.04 -0.88
N SER A 15 14.42 -6.46 -1.98
CA SER A 15 14.06 -5.95 -3.32
C SER A 15 12.70 -6.50 -3.76
N PHE A 16 11.85 -5.64 -4.30
CA PHE A 16 10.56 -5.98 -4.91
C PHE A 16 10.55 -5.80 -6.44
N GLY A 17 11.73 -5.59 -7.02
CA GLY A 17 11.91 -5.28 -8.44
C GLY A 17 12.16 -3.79 -8.67
N LYS A 18 11.75 -3.32 -9.84
CA LYS A 18 11.99 -1.95 -10.33
C LYS A 18 10.83 -1.46 -11.19
N THR A 19 10.64 -0.16 -11.24
CA THR A 19 9.66 0.48 -12.14
C THR A 19 10.10 0.37 -13.60
N SER A 20 9.22 0.72 -14.53
CA SER A 20 9.52 0.83 -15.97
C SER A 20 10.65 1.82 -16.27
N LYS A 21 10.87 2.80 -15.39
CA LYS A 21 11.98 3.76 -15.44
C LYS A 21 13.28 3.26 -14.80
N GLY A 22 13.27 2.03 -14.26
CA GLY A 22 14.42 1.42 -13.59
C GLY A 22 14.60 1.82 -12.14
N GLU A 23 13.64 2.53 -11.53
CA GLU A 23 13.74 2.94 -10.13
C GLU A 23 13.53 1.71 -9.22
N PRO A 24 14.40 1.48 -8.23
CA PRO A 24 14.28 0.32 -7.35
C PRO A 24 13.04 0.44 -6.46
N VAL A 25 12.29 -0.65 -6.34
CA VAL A 25 11.18 -0.79 -5.40
C VAL A 25 11.58 -1.78 -4.33
N GLN A 26 11.37 -1.42 -3.06
CA GLN A 26 11.65 -2.29 -1.92
C GLN A 26 10.34 -2.81 -1.34
N LEU A 27 10.38 -4.01 -0.77
CA LEU A 27 9.32 -4.59 0.06
C LEU A 27 9.79 -4.55 1.51
N ILE A 28 8.99 -3.95 2.37
CA ILE A 28 9.24 -3.81 3.81
C ILE A 28 8.24 -4.70 4.52
N THR A 29 8.72 -5.72 5.20
CA THR A 29 7.91 -6.61 6.04
C THR A 29 8.02 -6.16 7.49
N ILE A 30 6.88 -5.89 8.12
CA ILE A 30 6.75 -5.51 9.52
C ILE A 30 6.02 -6.66 10.23
N ASN A 31 6.71 -7.34 11.13
CA ASN A 31 6.22 -8.49 11.86
C ASN A 31 5.75 -8.09 13.27
N SER A 32 4.75 -8.79 13.78
CA SER A 32 4.43 -8.80 15.20
C SER A 32 5.45 -9.65 15.97
N GLU A 33 5.32 -9.65 17.30
CA GLU A 33 5.84 -10.76 18.11
C GLU A 33 5.18 -12.09 17.74
N GLU A 34 5.82 -13.20 18.14
CA GLU A 34 5.26 -14.53 17.91
C GLU A 34 3.93 -14.69 18.66
N ILE A 35 2.96 -15.32 18.00
CA ILE A 35 1.64 -15.61 18.55
C ILE A 35 1.69 -17.02 19.15
N PRO A 36 1.71 -17.20 20.48
CA PRO A 36 2.06 -18.49 21.09
C PRO A 36 1.10 -19.64 20.74
N SER A 37 -0.18 -19.34 20.51
CA SER A 37 -1.19 -20.35 20.14
C SER A 37 -1.04 -20.88 18.71
N ILE A 38 -0.21 -20.23 17.87
CA ILE A 38 -0.05 -20.55 16.44
C ILE A 38 1.43 -20.86 16.13
N GLY A 39 2.38 -20.38 16.94
CA GLY A 39 3.81 -20.51 16.69
C GLY A 39 4.28 -19.72 15.45
N GLN A 40 3.53 -18.70 15.05
CA GLN A 40 3.80 -17.85 13.88
C GLN A 40 3.60 -16.37 14.23
N ARG A 41 4.10 -15.48 13.38
CA ARG A 41 3.95 -14.02 13.50
C ARG A 41 2.91 -13.51 12.52
N ALA A 42 2.07 -12.58 12.95
CA ALA A 42 1.35 -11.73 12.03
C ALA A 42 2.32 -10.75 11.36
N TYR A 43 2.02 -10.33 10.15
CA TYR A 43 2.87 -9.37 9.46
C TYR A 43 2.11 -8.58 8.40
N VAL A 44 2.61 -7.38 8.13
CA VAL A 44 2.19 -6.55 7.01
C VAL A 44 3.39 -6.34 6.11
N GLN A 45 3.18 -6.42 4.80
CA GLN A 45 4.19 -6.02 3.82
C GLN A 45 3.75 -4.75 3.12
N VAL A 46 4.66 -3.80 3.00
CA VAL A 46 4.46 -2.52 2.31
C VAL A 46 5.56 -2.36 1.27
N CYS A 47 5.22 -2.00 0.04
CA CYS A 47 6.23 -1.66 -0.96
C CYS A 47 6.43 -0.14 -1.07
N THR A 48 7.63 0.28 -1.46
CA THR A 48 7.95 1.72 -1.57
C THR A 48 7.23 2.43 -2.71
N LEU A 49 6.67 1.69 -3.66
CA LEU A 49 5.87 2.24 -4.75
C LEU A 49 4.45 2.56 -4.26
N GLY A 50 4.14 3.85 -4.12
CA GLY A 50 2.85 4.32 -3.60
C GLY A 50 2.61 3.98 -2.12
N ALA A 51 3.68 3.60 -1.38
CA ALA A 51 3.60 3.07 -0.02
C ALA A 51 2.53 1.97 0.11
N ALA A 52 2.45 1.09 -0.89
CA ALA A 52 1.32 0.19 -1.05
C ALA A 52 1.38 -0.98 -0.06
N VAL A 53 0.28 -1.26 0.63
CA VAL A 53 0.10 -2.53 1.35
C VAL A 53 0.03 -3.66 0.31
N VAL A 54 0.97 -4.59 0.42
CA VAL A 54 1.07 -5.76 -0.46
C VAL A 54 0.40 -6.97 0.16
N THR A 55 0.63 -7.18 1.45
CA THR A 55 0.18 -8.35 2.21
C THR A 55 -0.27 -7.89 3.59
N CYS A 56 -1.36 -8.44 4.10
CA CYS A 56 -1.74 -8.31 5.51
C CYS A 56 -2.06 -9.70 6.04
N CYS A 57 -1.08 -10.34 6.68
CA CYS A 57 -1.20 -11.71 7.15
C CYS A 57 -1.49 -11.72 8.65
N ILE A 58 -2.67 -12.22 9.02
CA ILE A 58 -3.14 -12.27 10.41
C ILE A 58 -3.72 -13.65 10.74
N PRO A 59 -3.83 -14.00 12.04
CA PRO A 59 -4.58 -15.18 12.44
C PRO A 59 -6.02 -15.14 11.93
N GLY A 60 -6.44 -16.23 11.31
CA GLY A 60 -7.78 -16.45 10.82
C GLY A 60 -8.14 -17.92 10.90
N ARG A 61 -9.30 -18.28 10.33
CA ARG A 61 -9.69 -19.68 10.19
C ARG A 61 -9.80 -20.04 8.71
N ASP A 62 -9.33 -21.23 8.37
CA ASP A 62 -9.56 -21.79 7.04
C ASP A 62 -11.04 -22.20 6.86
N THR A 63 -11.40 -22.69 5.67
CA THR A 63 -12.76 -23.14 5.37
C THR A 63 -13.22 -24.32 6.22
N ASN A 64 -12.29 -25.04 6.86
CA ASN A 64 -12.56 -26.16 7.75
C ASN A 64 -12.59 -25.73 9.23
N GLY A 65 -12.40 -24.45 9.52
CA GLY A 65 -12.39 -23.88 10.87
C GLY A 65 -11.04 -23.96 11.60
N ASN A 66 -9.97 -24.46 10.97
CA ASN A 66 -8.65 -24.56 11.59
C ASN A 66 -8.02 -23.18 11.75
N LEU A 67 -7.41 -22.91 12.91
CA LEU A 67 -6.66 -21.69 13.15
C LEU A 67 -5.39 -21.69 12.28
N THR A 68 -5.21 -20.66 11.46
CA THR A 68 -4.07 -20.53 10.53
C THR A 68 -3.77 -19.04 10.28
N MET A 69 -2.68 -18.76 9.56
CA MET A 69 -2.37 -17.42 9.06
C MET A 69 -3.03 -17.21 7.69
N VAL A 70 -3.69 -16.06 7.51
CA VAL A 70 -4.44 -15.74 6.30
C VAL A 70 -4.03 -14.34 5.81
N ASP A 71 -3.64 -14.24 4.54
CA ASP A 71 -3.52 -12.95 3.87
C ASP A 71 -4.91 -12.41 3.52
N ILE A 72 -5.23 -11.25 4.06
CA ILE A 72 -6.53 -10.59 3.89
C ILE A 72 -6.47 -9.39 2.95
N ALA A 73 -5.29 -9.04 2.43
CA ALA A 73 -5.14 -7.93 1.50
C ALA A 73 -5.28 -8.41 0.04
N LEU A 74 -5.97 -7.64 -0.79
CA LEU A 74 -5.85 -7.78 -2.24
C LEU A 74 -4.58 -7.06 -2.69
N GLY A 75 -3.72 -7.76 -3.44
CA GLY A 75 -2.45 -7.21 -3.89
C GLY A 75 -1.93 -7.89 -5.15
N TYR A 76 -0.75 -7.43 -5.58
CA TYR A 76 -0.01 -8.03 -6.69
C TYR A 76 1.31 -8.64 -6.20
N LYS A 77 1.92 -9.47 -7.04
CA LYS A 77 3.17 -10.17 -6.68
C LYS A 77 4.44 -9.41 -7.08
N ASP A 78 4.32 -8.31 -7.82
CA ASP A 78 5.46 -7.62 -8.43
C ASP A 78 5.25 -6.10 -8.57
N ALA A 79 6.37 -5.35 -8.59
CA ALA A 79 6.37 -3.89 -8.73
C ALA A 79 5.73 -3.38 -10.03
N SER A 80 5.85 -4.11 -11.15
CA SER A 80 5.30 -3.66 -12.44
C SER A 80 3.77 -3.64 -12.45
N SER A 81 3.16 -4.58 -11.73
CA SER A 81 1.72 -4.65 -11.54
C SER A 81 1.23 -3.53 -10.61
N TYR A 82 1.99 -3.18 -9.57
CA TYR A 82 1.73 -1.99 -8.75
C TYR A 82 1.93 -0.66 -9.50
N GLU A 83 2.84 -0.61 -10.46
CA GLU A 83 3.03 0.58 -11.31
C GLU A 83 1.82 0.84 -12.21
N ARG A 84 1.14 -0.21 -12.68
CA ARG A 84 -0.11 -0.07 -13.45
C ARG A 84 -1.33 0.17 -12.56
N ASN A 85 -1.44 -0.59 -11.47
CA ASN A 85 -2.51 -0.65 -10.45
C ASN A 85 -3.80 0.15 -10.76
N PRO A 86 -4.59 -0.25 -11.77
CA PRO A 86 -5.81 0.49 -12.14
C PRO A 86 -6.85 0.65 -11.01
N PRO A 87 -7.04 -0.32 -10.09
CA PRO A 87 -7.97 -0.19 -8.98
C PRO A 87 -7.38 0.46 -7.71
N TYR A 88 -6.13 0.95 -7.75
CA TYR A 88 -5.48 1.55 -6.58
C TYR A 88 -5.38 0.62 -5.36
N LEU A 89 -5.14 -0.68 -5.57
CA LEU A 89 -5.00 -1.66 -4.48
C LEU A 89 -3.84 -1.28 -3.55
N GLY A 90 -4.13 -1.17 -2.26
CA GLY A 90 -3.15 -1.01 -1.18
C GLY A 90 -2.40 0.32 -1.13
N VAL A 91 -2.42 1.15 -2.18
CA VAL A 91 -1.64 2.40 -2.26
C VAL A 91 -2.21 3.49 -1.36
N ILE A 92 -1.33 4.37 -0.89
CA ILE A 92 -1.73 5.65 -0.31
C ILE A 92 -2.10 6.59 -1.47
N VAL A 93 -3.39 6.94 -1.57
CA VAL A 93 -3.90 7.86 -2.58
C VAL A 93 -3.72 9.33 -2.16
N GLY A 94 -3.36 10.21 -3.09
CA GLY A 94 -3.14 11.63 -2.78
C GLY A 94 -2.75 12.46 -4.00
N ARG A 95 -2.75 13.80 -3.92
CA ARG A 95 -2.99 14.65 -2.72
C ARG A 95 -4.44 14.74 -2.24
N VAL A 96 -5.42 14.40 -3.09
CA VAL A 96 -6.85 14.43 -2.75
C VAL A 96 -7.45 13.06 -3.04
N ALA A 97 -7.95 12.38 -2.01
CA ALA A 97 -8.65 11.11 -2.17
C ALA A 97 -10.07 11.32 -2.72
N GLY A 98 -10.59 10.34 -3.45
CA GLY A 98 -11.93 10.43 -4.03
C GLY A 98 -11.97 11.30 -5.28
N ARG A 99 -13.09 12.00 -5.52
CA ARG A 99 -13.34 12.77 -6.75
C ARG A 99 -13.38 14.27 -6.47
N VAL A 100 -12.73 15.05 -7.34
CA VAL A 100 -12.96 16.49 -7.49
C VAL A 100 -13.83 16.71 -8.71
N GLN A 101 -15.03 17.24 -8.48
CA GLN A 101 -16.03 17.47 -9.51
C GLN A 101 -15.47 18.37 -10.61
N ASN A 102 -15.76 18.02 -11.86
CA ASN A 102 -15.28 18.72 -13.06
C ASN A 102 -13.75 18.92 -13.13
N GLY A 103 -12.98 18.20 -12.31
CA GLY A 103 -11.54 18.36 -12.18
C GLY A 103 -11.14 19.79 -11.83
N GLN A 104 -11.93 20.52 -11.04
CA GLN A 104 -11.58 21.88 -10.64
C GLN A 104 -12.19 22.25 -9.30
N PHE A 105 -11.56 23.20 -8.61
CA PHE A 105 -12.10 23.80 -7.40
C PHE A 105 -11.68 25.26 -7.32
N LYS A 106 -12.44 26.06 -6.57
CA LYS A 106 -12.09 27.45 -6.27
C LYS A 106 -11.19 27.48 -5.04
N GLN A 107 -10.03 28.09 -5.13
CA GLN A 107 -9.18 28.35 -3.97
C GLN A 107 -9.90 29.29 -2.99
N PRO A 108 -10.09 28.91 -1.72
CA PRO A 108 -10.79 29.74 -0.76
C PRO A 108 -10.12 31.10 -0.54
N GLU A 109 -8.79 31.14 -0.53
CA GLU A 109 -8.01 32.32 -0.15
C GLU A 109 -7.92 33.35 -1.28
N THR A 110 -7.74 32.90 -2.52
CA THR A 110 -7.53 33.78 -3.69
C THR A 110 -8.80 33.94 -4.54
N GLY A 111 -9.72 32.99 -4.43
CA GLY A 111 -10.88 32.87 -5.32
C GLY A 111 -10.54 32.36 -6.73
N GLU A 112 -9.29 32.00 -7.01
CA GLU A 112 -8.86 31.47 -8.30
C GLU A 112 -9.44 30.07 -8.56
N ILE A 113 -9.75 29.77 -9.83
CA ILE A 113 -10.16 28.42 -10.23
C ILE A 113 -8.91 27.60 -10.57
N VAL A 114 -8.66 26.56 -9.77
CA VAL A 114 -7.60 25.59 -10.02
C VAL A 114 -8.15 24.45 -10.86
N HIS A 115 -7.49 24.18 -11.98
CA HIS A 115 -7.81 23.05 -12.85
C HIS A 115 -6.86 21.87 -12.58
N LEU A 116 -7.43 20.68 -12.50
CA LEU A 116 -6.77 19.40 -12.27
C LEU A 116 -6.97 18.47 -13.47
N THR A 117 -6.11 17.47 -13.59
CA THR A 117 -6.23 16.42 -14.60
C THR A 117 -7.57 15.69 -14.46
N ARG A 118 -8.38 15.65 -15.53
CA ARG A 118 -9.65 14.88 -15.57
C ARG A 118 -9.41 13.40 -15.94
N ASN A 119 -8.74 12.67 -15.06
CA ASN A 119 -8.33 11.27 -15.27
C ASN A 119 -9.48 10.24 -15.14
N SER A 120 -10.70 10.63 -14.76
CA SER A 120 -11.88 9.76 -14.75
C SER A 120 -12.79 10.08 -15.93
N HIS A 121 -12.65 9.34 -17.04
CA HIS A 121 -13.45 9.47 -18.28
C HIS A 121 -13.56 10.92 -18.80
N GLY A 122 -12.54 11.74 -18.59
CA GLY A 122 -12.55 13.16 -18.99
C GLY A 122 -13.49 14.06 -18.18
N ALA A 123 -14.15 13.54 -17.13
CA ALA A 123 -15.17 14.27 -16.37
C ALA A 123 -14.65 14.81 -15.03
N HIS A 124 -13.93 13.99 -14.26
CA HIS A 124 -13.51 14.33 -12.89
C HIS A 124 -12.03 14.04 -12.68
N CYS A 125 -11.42 14.73 -11.72
CA CYS A 125 -10.14 14.31 -11.17
C CYS A 125 -10.41 13.30 -10.06
N VAL A 126 -9.76 12.14 -10.11
CA VAL A 126 -9.90 11.06 -9.12
C VAL A 126 -8.54 10.72 -8.52
N HIS A 127 -8.50 10.50 -7.20
CA HIS A 127 -7.34 10.07 -6.43
C HIS A 127 -6.06 10.91 -6.70
N GLY A 128 -6.21 12.23 -6.82
CA GLY A 128 -5.10 13.16 -6.99
C GLY A 128 -4.63 13.38 -8.43
N GLY A 129 -5.20 12.68 -9.40
CA GLY A 129 -4.90 12.88 -10.82
C GLY A 129 -3.81 11.94 -11.36
N ARG A 130 -3.07 12.43 -12.36
CA ARG A 130 -1.85 11.82 -12.92
C ARG A 130 -0.78 12.90 -12.99
#